data_AF-A0A090KHN5-F1
#
_entry.id   AF-A0A090KHN5-F1
#
_cell.length_a   1.000
_cell.length_b   1.000
_cell.length_c   1.000
_cell.angle_alpha   90.00
_cell.angle_beta   90.00
_cell.angle_gamma   90.00
#
_symmetry.space_group_name_H-M   'P 1'
#
loop_
_entity.id
_entity.type
_entity.pdbx_description
1 polymer ?
#
loop_
_entity_poly.entity_id
_entity_poly.type
_entity_poly.pdbx_seq_one_letter_code
_entity_poly.pdbx_strand_id
1 'polypeptide(L)'
;MKTPINSLIPAIGRLFGERLLPKQTIVGIFDNARYLDKAVERLARARFEHTVYNEAIVGEEAINVRPPVFASGFAPAVAWGSSEGAVPSKPSQDTIVRVFKAHLAHWHLPNKVIEAYASTFSQNGEFVLVRTDAVQAEQVMEILRECGARQADRHDNSASKELDPNVIFDFLLENTPDQVYFKDRRGRFLRASRAVAELLGASSAKDLIGKSDFDFWSMETARETAADEQRIMKTREPLVGKIERLVHPDGRISWDYTTKMPLLDTRGEVIGICGINKDFTAMKCMQDALEEERDRLKATIAELESKNALLQADLQLARDIGVLTASGPEATLMHRGDREQAATDRRATPVPDSEP
;
A
#
# COMPACT_ATOMS: atom_id res chain seq x y z
N MET A 1 21.02 -52.56 -2.03
CA MET A 1 21.78 -51.98 -0.91
C MET A 1 22.38 -50.66 -1.35
N LYS A 2 22.09 -49.55 -0.65
CA LYS A 2 22.85 -48.30 -0.69
C LYS A 2 22.78 -47.70 0.71
N THR A 3 23.88 -47.79 1.47
CA THR A 3 23.95 -47.22 2.82
C THR A 3 24.05 -45.68 2.70
N PRO A 4 23.25 -44.89 3.41
CA PRO A 4 23.34 -43.43 3.34
C PRO A 4 24.65 -42.94 3.96
N ILE A 5 25.30 -41.97 3.31
CA ILE A 5 26.63 -41.46 3.69
C ILE A 5 26.67 -40.97 5.15
N ASN A 6 25.54 -40.47 5.68
CA ASN A 6 25.39 -40.00 7.06
C ASN A 6 25.74 -41.07 8.11
N SER A 7 25.64 -42.38 7.81
CA SER A 7 26.00 -43.43 8.78
C SER A 7 27.51 -43.65 8.94
N LEU A 8 28.35 -43.06 8.08
CA LEU A 8 29.82 -43.19 8.14
C LEU A 8 30.49 -42.09 8.97
N ILE A 9 29.85 -40.94 9.15
CA ILE A 9 30.43 -39.80 9.89
C ILE A 9 30.77 -40.17 11.35
N PRO A 10 29.89 -40.87 12.12
CA PRO A 10 30.21 -41.33 13.49
C PRO A 10 31.19 -42.51 13.58
N ALA A 11 31.61 -43.07 12.44
CA ALA A 11 32.65 -44.09 12.35
C ALA A 11 34.01 -43.45 12.03
N ILE A 12 34.06 -42.50 11.09
CA ILE A 12 35.28 -41.74 10.73
C ILE A 12 35.79 -40.95 11.95
N GLY A 13 34.90 -40.31 12.70
CA GLY A 13 35.26 -39.59 13.94
C GLY A 13 35.81 -40.46 15.08
N ARG A 14 35.76 -41.79 14.98
CA ARG A 14 36.41 -42.73 15.91
C ARG A 14 37.71 -43.34 15.39
N LEU A 15 38.05 -43.12 14.12
CA LEU A 15 39.32 -43.52 13.50
C LEU A 15 40.35 -42.38 13.49
N PHE A 16 39.90 -41.12 13.45
CA PHE A 16 40.75 -39.94 13.54
C PHE A 16 40.48 -39.20 14.84
N GLY A 17 41.24 -39.51 15.90
CA GLY A 17 41.01 -38.98 17.24
C GLY A 17 41.19 -37.47 17.34
N GLU A 18 40.09 -36.77 17.66
CA GLU A 18 39.95 -35.36 18.14
C GLU A 18 40.62 -34.23 17.33
N ARG A 19 41.38 -34.52 16.26
CA ARG A 19 42.26 -33.54 15.62
C ARG A 19 41.68 -32.99 14.32
N LEU A 20 41.28 -31.72 14.39
CA LEU A 20 41.04 -30.81 13.23
C LEU A 20 39.81 -31.11 12.36
N LEU A 21 38.64 -31.29 12.97
CA LEU A 21 37.43 -30.68 12.39
C LEU A 21 37.56 -29.14 12.52
N PRO A 22 37.22 -28.35 11.49
CA PRO A 22 37.28 -26.90 11.58
C PRO A 22 36.23 -26.38 12.58
N LYS A 23 36.67 -25.63 13.60
CA LYS A 23 35.75 -24.91 14.49
C LYS A 23 34.93 -23.92 13.66
N GLN A 24 33.61 -24.09 13.67
CA GLN A 24 32.65 -23.17 13.09
C GLN A 24 32.24 -22.14 14.16
N THR A 25 31.86 -20.95 13.70
CA THR A 25 31.28 -19.89 14.53
C THR A 25 29.80 -19.82 14.24
N ILE A 26 28.96 -20.09 15.23
CA ILE A 26 27.51 -19.98 15.15
C ILE A 26 27.09 -18.73 15.91
N VAL A 27 26.19 -17.94 15.34
CA VAL A 27 25.75 -16.66 15.91
C VAL A 27 24.28 -16.76 16.30
N GLY A 28 24.01 -16.68 17.59
CA GLY A 28 22.68 -16.44 18.13
C GLY A 28 22.44 -14.93 18.19
N ILE A 29 21.37 -14.47 17.55
CA ILE A 29 20.89 -13.09 17.64
C ILE A 29 19.70 -13.09 18.59
N PHE A 30 19.67 -12.14 19.52
CA PHE A 30 18.58 -11.94 20.46
C PHE A 30 18.11 -10.48 20.44
N ASP A 31 16.95 -10.22 21.02
CA ASP A 31 16.29 -8.91 21.10
C ASP A 31 15.90 -8.56 22.55
N ASN A 32 16.39 -9.33 23.53
CA ASN A 32 15.99 -9.26 24.94
C ASN A 32 16.94 -10.10 25.82
N ALA A 33 17.68 -9.40 26.69
CA ALA A 33 18.77 -9.97 27.49
C ALA A 33 18.37 -11.23 28.27
N ARG A 34 17.10 -11.32 28.68
CA ARG A 34 16.59 -12.47 29.45
C ARG A 34 16.48 -13.76 28.62
N TYR A 35 16.63 -13.73 27.30
CA TYR A 35 16.77 -14.92 26.45
C TYR A 35 18.23 -15.17 26.06
N LEU A 36 19.02 -14.11 25.87
CA LEU A 36 20.48 -14.16 25.76
C LEU A 36 21.10 -14.86 26.99
N ASP A 37 20.74 -14.45 28.20
CA ASP A 37 21.17 -15.04 29.48
C ASP A 37 20.83 -16.54 29.57
N LYS A 38 19.67 -16.96 29.08
CA LYS A 38 19.25 -18.38 29.08
C LYS A 38 20.00 -19.20 28.03
N ALA A 39 20.31 -18.61 26.88
CA ALA A 39 21.17 -19.23 25.88
C ALA A 39 22.58 -19.42 26.46
N VAL A 40 23.15 -18.37 27.07
CA VAL A 40 24.43 -18.38 27.81
C VAL A 40 24.45 -19.46 28.89
N GLU A 41 23.44 -19.50 29.77
CA GLU A 41 23.33 -20.51 30.84
C GLU A 41 23.28 -21.94 30.29
N ARG A 42 22.55 -22.17 29.18
CA ARG A 42 22.45 -23.47 28.52
C ARG A 42 23.72 -23.87 27.78
N LEU A 43 24.37 -22.94 27.09
CA LEU A 43 25.66 -23.13 26.43
C LEU A 43 26.75 -23.45 27.46
N ALA A 44 26.78 -22.74 28.60
CA ALA A 44 27.67 -23.01 29.71
C ALA A 44 27.44 -24.40 30.34
N ARG A 45 26.17 -24.80 30.57
CA ARG A 45 25.81 -26.16 31.02
C ARG A 45 26.28 -27.25 30.04
N ALA A 46 26.18 -26.99 28.74
CA ALA A 46 26.67 -27.87 27.68
C ALA A 46 28.19 -27.75 27.40
N ARG A 47 28.91 -26.90 28.16
CA ARG A 47 30.36 -26.64 28.07
C ARG A 47 30.84 -26.05 26.73
N PHE A 48 29.99 -25.29 26.03
CA PHE A 48 30.38 -24.60 24.80
C PHE A 48 31.18 -23.31 25.08
N GLU A 49 32.24 -23.11 24.30
CA GLU A 49 33.01 -21.87 24.23
C GLU A 49 32.15 -20.79 23.55
N HIS A 50 31.78 -19.73 24.29
CA HIS A 50 30.89 -18.68 23.79
C HIS A 50 31.33 -17.28 24.24
N THR A 51 30.89 -16.26 23.52
CA THR A 51 31.21 -14.85 23.79
C THR A 51 29.96 -14.02 23.56
N VAL A 52 29.61 -13.17 24.53
CA VAL A 52 28.41 -12.34 24.52
C VAL A 52 28.78 -10.92 24.12
N TYR A 53 28.02 -10.33 23.21
CA TYR A 53 28.16 -8.94 22.81
C TYR A 53 26.83 -8.23 22.99
N ASN A 54 26.84 -7.14 23.76
CA ASN A 54 25.72 -6.20 23.82
C ASN A 54 26.23 -4.75 23.83
N GLU A 55 25.32 -3.79 23.65
CA GLU A 55 25.66 -2.37 23.58
C GLU A 55 26.40 -1.85 24.83
N ALA A 56 26.14 -2.41 26.02
CA ALA A 56 26.82 -2.04 27.25
C ALA A 56 28.27 -2.56 27.28
N ILE A 57 28.49 -3.85 27.00
CA ILE A 57 29.83 -4.48 26.95
C ILE A 57 30.69 -3.80 25.89
N VAL A 58 30.17 -3.66 24.66
CA VAL A 58 30.90 -3.02 23.56
C VAL A 58 31.08 -1.52 23.80
N GLY A 59 30.17 -0.87 24.54
CA GLY A 59 30.30 0.51 24.99
C GLY A 59 31.42 0.71 26.02
N GLU A 60 31.51 -0.16 27.03
CA GLU A 60 32.60 -0.15 28.01
C GLU A 60 33.95 -0.46 27.35
N GLU A 61 34.02 -1.43 26.44
CA GLU A 61 35.21 -1.66 25.61
C GLU A 61 35.56 -0.40 24.81
N ALA A 62 34.61 0.22 24.11
CA ALA A 62 34.82 1.42 23.30
C ALA A 62 35.31 2.63 24.12
N ILE A 63 34.91 2.76 25.39
CA ILE A 63 35.45 3.75 26.33
C ILE A 63 36.90 3.42 26.74
N ASN A 64 37.24 2.14 26.86
CA ASN A 64 38.56 1.67 27.25
C ASN A 64 39.56 1.51 26.09
N VAL A 65 39.13 1.59 24.82
CA VAL A 65 40.04 1.69 23.67
C VAL A 65 40.75 3.04 23.67
N ARG A 66 41.86 3.12 24.42
CA ARG A 66 42.84 4.20 24.24
C ARG A 66 43.29 4.24 22.77
N PRO A 67 43.43 5.44 22.16
CA PRO A 67 43.91 5.54 20.79
C PRO A 67 45.32 4.93 20.67
N PRO A 68 45.65 4.26 19.54
CA PRO A 68 46.95 3.63 19.37
C PRO A 68 48.06 4.68 19.40
N VAL A 69 49.02 4.49 20.30
CA VAL A 69 50.21 5.34 20.39
C VAL A 69 51.12 5.04 19.19
N PHE A 70 51.02 5.86 18.15
CA PHE A 70 52.01 5.89 17.08
C PHE A 70 53.33 6.42 17.65
N ALA A 71 54.38 5.60 17.60
CA ALA A 71 55.62 5.86 18.28
C ALA A 71 56.62 6.67 17.44
N SER A 72 56.91 7.91 17.86
CA SER A 72 58.19 8.57 17.57
C SER A 72 58.52 9.68 18.59
N GLY A 73 59.66 9.54 19.27
CA GLY A 73 60.29 10.64 20.02
C GLY A 73 59.77 10.89 21.45
N PHE A 74 60.64 10.60 22.42
CA PHE A 74 60.61 11.04 23.83
C PHE A 74 59.47 10.55 24.75
N ALA A 75 59.92 10.20 25.95
CA ALA A 75 59.14 9.86 27.15
C ALA A 75 59.96 10.31 28.37
N PRO A 76 59.47 10.22 29.62
CA PRO A 76 58.07 10.13 30.07
C PRO A 76 57.70 11.28 31.03
N ALA A 77 56.40 11.45 31.32
CA ALA A 77 55.94 12.15 32.51
C ALA A 77 54.71 11.46 33.10
N VAL A 78 54.84 10.89 34.30
CA VAL A 78 53.69 10.37 35.06
C VAL A 78 53.06 11.52 35.81
N ALA A 79 51.84 11.89 35.41
CA ALA A 79 51.02 12.88 36.12
C ALA A 79 49.76 12.20 36.67
N TRP A 80 49.82 11.69 37.89
CA TRP A 80 48.63 11.54 38.73
C TRP A 80 48.24 12.95 39.21
N GLY A 81 47.56 13.69 38.34
CA GLY A 81 47.04 15.04 38.61
C GLY A 81 45.52 15.01 38.65
N SER A 82 44.93 15.54 39.72
CA SER A 82 43.48 15.60 39.89
C SER A 82 42.84 16.52 38.85
N SER A 83 42.04 15.96 37.95
CA SER A 83 40.97 16.68 37.25
C SER A 83 39.62 16.18 37.75
N GLU A 84 38.66 17.10 37.84
CA GLU A 84 37.30 16.76 38.26
C GLU A 84 36.68 15.78 37.26
N GLY A 85 36.05 14.72 37.77
CA GLY A 85 35.67 13.55 37.00
C GLY A 85 34.57 13.82 35.97
N ALA A 86 34.96 14.29 34.78
CA ALA A 86 34.12 14.23 33.60
C ALA A 86 33.78 12.75 33.32
N VAL A 87 32.56 12.35 33.73
CA VAL A 87 32.03 11.02 33.44
C VAL A 87 32.14 10.80 31.92
N PRO A 88 32.81 9.72 31.46
CA PRO A 88 33.03 9.53 30.03
C PRO A 88 31.67 9.47 29.33
N SER A 89 31.44 10.40 28.41
CA SER A 89 30.18 10.48 27.67
C SER A 89 29.98 9.17 26.90
N LYS A 90 28.77 8.61 26.99
CA LYS A 90 28.44 7.33 26.34
C LYS A 90 28.84 7.41 24.85
N PRO A 91 29.64 6.45 24.32
CA PRO A 91 30.10 6.50 22.95
C PRO A 91 28.92 6.48 21.97
N SER A 92 29.09 7.12 20.81
CA SER A 92 28.06 7.15 19.77
C SER A 92 27.77 5.74 19.23
N GLN A 93 26.53 5.49 18.79
CA GLN A 93 26.15 4.17 18.26
C GLN A 93 27.05 3.72 17.09
N ASP A 94 27.49 4.65 16.23
CA ASP A 94 28.49 4.39 15.19
C ASP A 94 29.83 3.88 15.75
N THR A 95 30.30 4.46 16.86
CA THR A 95 31.52 4.01 17.54
C THR A 95 31.36 2.60 18.10
N ILE A 96 30.22 2.30 18.74
CA ILE A 96 29.91 0.99 19.30
C ILE A 96 29.80 -0.06 18.17
N VAL A 97 29.08 0.24 17.09
CA VAL A 97 28.96 -0.62 15.89
C VAL A 97 30.32 -0.85 15.22
N ARG A 98 31.19 0.17 15.18
CA ARG A 98 32.55 0.04 14.64
C ARG A 98 33.42 -0.90 15.48
N VAL A 99 33.34 -0.82 16.81
CA VAL A 99 34.08 -1.74 17.72
C VAL A 99 33.51 -3.16 17.62
N PHE A 100 32.19 -3.33 17.48
CA PHE A 100 31.57 -4.63 17.23
C PHE A 100 32.04 -5.25 15.89
N LYS A 101 32.05 -4.49 14.79
CA LYS A 101 32.61 -4.93 13.51
C LYS A 101 34.07 -5.37 13.62
N ALA A 102 34.90 -4.61 14.35
CA ALA A 102 36.30 -4.95 14.59
C ALA A 102 36.44 -6.27 15.38
N HIS A 103 35.59 -6.52 16.37
CA HIS A 103 35.55 -7.80 17.05
C HIS A 103 35.15 -8.95 16.13
N LEU A 104 34.05 -8.83 15.38
CA LEU A 104 33.58 -9.88 14.45
C LEU A 104 34.63 -10.26 13.39
N ALA A 105 35.48 -9.33 12.95
CA ALA A 105 36.57 -9.63 12.01
C ALA A 105 37.56 -10.69 12.54
N HIS A 106 37.83 -10.71 13.85
CA HIS A 106 38.71 -11.71 14.48
C HIS A 106 38.11 -13.15 14.45
N TRP A 107 36.80 -13.29 14.20
CA TRP A 107 36.13 -14.57 14.05
C TRP A 107 36.13 -15.10 12.60
N HIS A 108 36.84 -14.43 11.68
CA HIS A 108 37.05 -14.86 10.30
C HIS A 108 35.73 -15.06 9.49
N LEU A 109 34.69 -14.32 9.88
CA LEU A 109 33.40 -14.31 9.18
C LEU A 109 33.52 -13.56 7.84
N PRO A 110 32.78 -13.94 6.78
CA PRO A 110 32.78 -13.20 5.52
C PRO A 110 32.27 -11.76 5.72
N ASN A 111 32.88 -10.76 5.08
CA ASN A 111 32.52 -9.35 5.26
C ASN A 111 31.01 -9.06 5.08
N LYS A 112 30.34 -9.73 4.12
CA LYS A 112 28.88 -9.60 3.92
C LYS A 112 28.05 -10.06 5.15
N VAL A 113 28.56 -11.03 5.90
CA VAL A 113 27.94 -11.53 7.15
C VAL A 113 28.24 -10.57 8.31
N ILE A 114 29.46 -10.04 8.40
CA ILE A 114 29.83 -9.01 9.39
C ILE A 114 28.96 -7.75 9.22
N GLU A 115 28.77 -7.27 7.99
CA GLU A 115 27.90 -6.13 7.69
C GLU A 115 26.43 -6.41 8.05
N ALA A 116 25.92 -7.61 7.76
CA ALA A 116 24.57 -8.01 8.14
C ALA A 116 24.37 -8.00 9.67
N TYR A 117 25.27 -8.65 10.42
CA TYR A 117 25.19 -8.66 11.88
C TYR A 117 25.38 -7.27 12.50
N ALA A 118 26.26 -6.43 11.95
CA ALA A 118 26.42 -5.06 12.41
C ALA A 118 25.17 -4.19 12.16
N SER A 119 24.47 -4.41 11.06
CA SER A 119 23.18 -3.76 10.75
C SER A 119 22.05 -4.22 11.67
N THR A 120 22.07 -5.47 12.13
CA THR A 120 21.13 -5.96 13.16
C THR A 120 21.52 -5.51 14.58
N PHE A 121 22.82 -5.38 14.87
CA PHE A 121 23.32 -4.88 16.15
C PHE A 121 23.02 -3.41 16.39
N SER A 122 23.06 -2.56 15.37
CA SER A 122 22.63 -1.16 15.48
C SER A 122 21.13 -0.99 15.78
N GLN A 123 20.32 -2.04 15.59
CA GLN A 123 18.87 -2.06 15.83
C GLN A 123 18.51 -2.70 17.18
N ASN A 124 18.96 -3.94 17.41
CA ASN A 124 18.50 -4.76 18.55
C ASN A 124 19.60 -5.13 19.57
N GLY A 125 20.86 -4.77 19.31
CA GLY A 125 21.89 -4.66 20.35
C GLY A 125 22.38 -5.93 21.08
N GLU A 126 21.95 -7.15 20.76
CA GLU A 126 22.24 -8.36 21.56
C GLU A 126 22.62 -9.63 20.77
N PHE A 127 23.81 -10.19 21.04
CA PHE A 127 24.39 -11.31 20.30
C PHE A 127 25.14 -12.28 21.22
N VAL A 128 25.13 -13.57 20.88
CA VAL A 128 26.08 -14.57 21.38
C VAL A 128 26.76 -15.28 20.21
N LEU A 129 28.09 -15.29 20.21
CA LEU A 129 28.90 -16.09 19.30
C LEU A 129 29.32 -17.38 20.01
N VAL A 130 29.22 -18.52 19.33
CA VAL A 130 29.56 -19.84 19.87
C VAL A 130 30.57 -20.52 18.95
N ARG A 131 31.66 -21.01 19.52
CA ARG A 131 32.67 -21.85 18.83
C ARG A 131 32.37 -23.32 19.08
N THR A 132 32.17 -24.06 18.00
CA THR A 132 31.77 -25.46 18.03
C THR A 132 32.39 -26.22 16.86
N ASP A 133 32.56 -27.54 16.96
CA ASP A 133 32.86 -28.37 15.80
C ASP A 133 31.59 -28.68 14.97
N ALA A 134 31.78 -29.31 13.81
CA ALA A 134 30.71 -29.63 12.87
C ALA A 134 29.79 -30.81 13.31
N VAL A 135 30.15 -31.54 14.37
CA VAL A 135 29.31 -32.60 14.96
C VAL A 135 28.39 -32.00 16.03
N GLN A 136 28.91 -31.06 16.82
CA GLN A 136 28.16 -30.35 17.87
C GLN A 136 27.36 -29.14 17.35
N ALA A 137 27.63 -28.68 16.12
CA ALA A 137 26.94 -27.54 15.49
C ALA A 137 25.40 -27.66 15.50
N GLU A 138 24.85 -28.85 15.26
CA GLU A 138 23.40 -29.08 15.29
C GLU A 138 22.81 -28.91 16.70
N GLN A 139 23.51 -29.38 17.73
CA GLN A 139 23.13 -29.18 19.14
C GLN A 139 23.20 -27.71 19.56
N VAL A 140 24.20 -26.96 19.08
CA VAL A 140 24.29 -25.50 19.33
C VAL A 140 23.15 -24.76 18.62
N MET A 141 22.87 -25.10 17.36
CA MET A 141 21.71 -24.54 16.65
C MET A 141 20.39 -24.90 17.34
N GLU A 142 20.23 -26.10 17.89
CA GLU A 142 19.04 -26.47 18.64
C GLU A 142 18.90 -25.72 19.96
N ILE A 143 19.99 -25.55 20.75
CA ILE A 143 19.97 -24.75 21.98
C ILE A 143 19.60 -23.29 21.68
N LEU A 144 20.19 -22.69 20.65
CA LEU A 144 19.90 -21.32 20.23
C LEU A 144 18.47 -21.21 19.68
N ARG A 145 18.02 -22.15 18.85
CA ARG A 145 16.66 -22.22 18.30
C ARG A 145 15.61 -22.48 19.39
N GLU A 146 15.87 -23.24 20.43
CA GLU A 146 14.94 -23.37 21.57
C GLU A 146 14.81 -22.08 22.38
N CYS A 147 15.91 -21.32 22.51
CA CYS A 147 15.88 -20.05 23.23
C CYS A 147 15.19 -18.96 22.39
N GLY A 148 15.40 -18.95 21.07
CA GLY A 148 14.73 -18.08 20.10
C GLY A 148 13.31 -18.52 19.73
N ALA A 149 12.93 -19.79 19.78
CA ALA A 149 11.54 -20.21 19.54
C ALA A 149 10.62 -19.72 20.67
N ARG A 150 11.14 -19.64 21.90
CA ARG A 150 10.46 -19.02 23.04
C ARG A 150 10.37 -17.49 22.95
N GLN A 151 10.94 -16.86 21.94
CA GLN A 151 10.65 -15.48 21.52
C GLN A 151 9.22 -15.42 20.97
N ALA A 152 8.88 -16.29 20.02
CA ALA A 152 7.53 -16.38 19.43
C ALA A 152 6.47 -16.74 20.48
N ASP A 153 6.67 -17.81 21.26
CA ASP A 153 5.71 -18.25 22.30
C ASP A 153 5.49 -17.23 23.45
N ARG A 154 6.22 -16.11 23.51
CA ARG A 154 6.16 -15.16 24.64
C ARG A 154 6.18 -13.67 24.28
N HIS A 155 6.51 -13.26 23.06
CA HIS A 155 6.30 -11.86 22.65
C HIS A 155 4.81 -11.50 22.61
N ASP A 156 3.94 -12.48 22.34
CA ASP A 156 2.48 -12.39 22.52
C ASP A 156 2.02 -12.17 23.98
N ASN A 157 2.91 -12.22 24.98
CA ASN A 157 2.53 -12.08 26.40
C ASN A 157 3.37 -11.07 27.21
N SER A 158 4.26 -10.30 26.58
CA SER A 158 4.80 -9.09 27.20
C SER A 158 5.27 -8.05 26.17
N ALA A 159 4.51 -6.96 26.05
CA ALA A 159 4.84 -5.75 25.29
C ALA A 159 4.69 -5.77 23.76
N SER A 160 4.10 -6.82 23.18
CA SER A 160 2.97 -6.53 22.29
C SER A 160 1.90 -5.84 23.16
N LYS A 161 1.82 -4.51 23.09
CA LYS A 161 0.60 -3.82 23.50
C LYS A 161 -0.44 -4.12 22.43
N GLU A 162 -1.26 -5.16 22.65
CA GLU A 162 -2.63 -5.09 22.16
C GLU A 162 -3.19 -3.77 22.71
N LEU A 163 -3.39 -2.81 21.82
CA LEU A 163 -4.14 -1.61 22.13
C LEU A 163 -5.54 -2.10 22.50
N ASP A 164 -6.03 -1.67 23.65
CA ASP A 164 -7.40 -1.97 24.11
C ASP A 164 -8.36 -1.83 22.91
N PRO A 165 -9.17 -2.85 22.58
CA PRO A 165 -10.08 -2.78 21.43
C PRO A 165 -10.96 -1.51 21.43
N ASN A 166 -11.29 -0.99 22.62
CA ASN A 166 -11.98 0.30 22.76
C ASN A 166 -11.10 1.49 22.33
N VAL A 167 -9.79 1.48 22.64
CA VAL A 167 -8.83 2.51 22.19
C VAL A 167 -8.60 2.43 20.69
N ILE A 168 -8.50 1.24 20.09
CA ILE A 168 -8.42 1.09 18.62
C ILE A 168 -9.69 1.64 17.96
N PHE A 169 -10.85 1.27 18.49
CA PHE A 169 -12.15 1.62 17.94
C PHE A 169 -12.48 3.11 18.11
N ASP A 170 -12.25 3.69 19.28
CA ASP A 170 -12.40 5.13 19.53
C ASP A 170 -11.39 5.93 18.69
N PHE A 171 -10.15 5.46 18.52
CA PHE A 171 -9.19 6.09 17.59
C PHE A 171 -9.69 6.06 16.13
N LEU A 172 -10.26 4.94 15.68
CA LEU A 172 -10.85 4.81 14.35
C LEU A 172 -12.04 5.76 14.17
N LEU A 173 -12.95 5.84 15.14
CA LEU A 173 -14.10 6.75 15.10
C LEU A 173 -13.68 8.23 15.17
N GLU A 174 -12.61 8.55 15.92
CA GLU A 174 -12.09 9.91 16.02
C GLU A 174 -11.32 10.36 14.77
N ASN A 175 -10.73 9.45 13.99
CA ASN A 175 -9.83 9.80 12.88
C ASN A 175 -10.32 9.37 11.48
N THR A 176 -11.42 8.60 11.37
CA THR A 176 -11.99 8.27 10.07
C THR A 176 -12.66 9.49 9.42
N PRO A 177 -12.43 9.74 8.11
CA PRO A 177 -13.19 10.74 7.35
C PRO A 177 -14.59 10.24 6.98
N ASP A 178 -14.88 8.94 7.13
CA ASP A 178 -16.18 8.35 6.83
C ASP A 178 -17.19 8.60 7.96
N GLN A 179 -18.46 8.78 7.59
CA GLN A 179 -19.56 8.89 8.55
C GLN A 179 -19.92 7.49 9.07
N VAL A 180 -19.28 7.05 10.16
CA VAL A 180 -19.52 5.73 10.76
C VAL A 180 -20.44 5.89 11.98
N TYR A 181 -21.55 5.15 12.04
CA TYR A 181 -22.51 5.26 13.14
C TYR A 181 -23.12 3.91 13.53
N PHE A 182 -23.49 3.82 14.80
CA PHE A 182 -24.18 2.69 15.42
C PHE A 182 -25.40 3.24 16.14
N LYS A 183 -26.60 2.72 15.86
CA LYS A 183 -27.86 3.13 16.50
C LYS A 183 -28.57 1.94 17.11
N ASP A 184 -29.38 2.17 18.14
CA ASP A 184 -30.24 1.17 18.76
C ASP A 184 -31.48 0.82 17.90
N ARG A 185 -32.27 -0.16 18.34
CA ARG A 185 -33.54 -0.55 17.66
C ARG A 185 -34.60 0.56 17.53
N ARG A 186 -34.38 1.74 18.13
CA ARG A 186 -35.23 2.93 18.07
C ARG A 186 -34.62 4.06 17.23
N GLY A 187 -33.53 3.79 16.50
CA GLY A 187 -32.85 4.77 15.64
C GLY A 187 -32.02 5.80 16.41
N ARG A 188 -31.59 5.49 17.65
CA ARG A 188 -30.84 6.43 18.49
C ARG A 188 -29.36 6.08 18.57
N PHE A 189 -28.47 7.05 18.42
CA PHE A 189 -27.02 6.81 18.37
C PHE A 189 -26.48 6.18 19.67
N LEU A 190 -25.68 5.13 19.52
CA LEU A 190 -24.91 4.42 20.53
C LEU A 190 -23.41 4.77 20.46
N ARG A 191 -22.90 4.93 19.22
CA ARG A 191 -21.57 5.42 18.86
C ARG A 191 -21.62 6.08 17.48
N ALA A 192 -20.70 7.00 17.21
CA ALA A 192 -20.54 7.68 15.93
C ALA A 192 -19.09 8.16 15.74
N SER A 193 -18.64 8.36 14.50
CA SER A 193 -17.36 9.01 14.19
C SER A 193 -17.43 10.52 14.35
N ARG A 194 -16.27 11.19 14.46
CA ARG A 194 -16.24 12.68 14.49
C ARG A 194 -16.85 13.28 13.24
N ALA A 195 -16.65 12.67 12.06
CA ALA A 195 -17.28 13.08 10.80
C ALA A 195 -18.83 13.13 10.86
N VAL A 196 -19.47 12.26 11.65
CA VAL A 196 -20.93 12.34 11.88
C VAL A 196 -21.29 13.56 12.72
N ALA A 197 -20.51 13.88 13.76
CA ALA A 197 -20.75 15.07 14.57
C ALA A 197 -20.52 16.37 13.78
N GLU A 198 -19.46 16.42 12.98
CA GLU A 198 -19.15 17.53 12.06
C GLU A 198 -20.28 17.75 11.05
N LEU A 199 -20.81 16.69 10.43
CA LEU A 199 -21.95 16.74 9.52
C LEU A 199 -23.22 17.29 10.19
N LEU A 200 -23.53 16.80 11.39
CA LEU A 200 -24.76 17.14 12.12
C LEU A 200 -24.64 18.45 12.94
N GLY A 201 -23.52 19.18 12.83
CA GLY A 201 -23.26 20.42 13.56
C GLY A 201 -23.12 20.24 15.09
N ALA A 202 -22.83 19.03 15.56
CA ALA A 202 -22.66 18.72 16.97
C ALA A 202 -21.21 18.95 17.43
N SER A 203 -21.04 19.44 18.67
CA SER A 203 -19.71 19.76 19.22
C SER A 203 -18.80 18.54 19.42
N SER A 204 -19.37 17.34 19.58
CA SER A 204 -18.63 16.07 19.61
C SER A 204 -19.55 14.88 19.28
N ALA A 205 -18.95 13.73 18.95
CA ALA A 205 -19.70 12.47 18.77
C ALA A 205 -20.38 11.99 20.07
N LYS A 206 -19.99 12.49 21.25
CA LYS A 206 -20.64 12.19 22.53
C LYS A 206 -21.99 12.92 22.67
N ASP A 207 -22.13 14.09 22.04
CA ASP A 207 -23.36 14.90 22.06
C ASP A 207 -24.46 14.34 21.13
N LEU A 208 -24.14 13.31 20.34
CA LEU A 208 -25.11 12.57 19.53
C LEU A 208 -25.81 11.44 20.31
N ILE A 209 -25.20 10.94 21.40
CA ILE A 209 -25.62 9.69 22.04
C ILE A 209 -27.03 9.81 22.63
N GLY A 210 -27.91 8.88 22.26
CA GLY A 210 -29.32 8.87 22.65
C GLY A 210 -30.25 9.75 21.81
N LYS A 211 -29.72 10.64 20.95
CA LYS A 211 -30.49 11.37 19.91
C LYS A 211 -30.70 10.50 18.67
N SER A 212 -31.58 10.94 17.79
CA SER A 212 -31.99 10.29 16.54
C SER A 212 -31.81 11.21 15.33
N ASP A 213 -32.05 10.72 14.11
CA ASP A 213 -32.01 11.55 12.90
C ASP A 213 -33.03 12.70 12.93
N PHE A 214 -34.15 12.53 13.64
CA PHE A 214 -35.20 13.53 13.80
C PHE A 214 -34.77 14.76 14.64
N ASP A 215 -33.66 14.65 15.36
CA ASP A 215 -33.08 15.75 16.15
C ASP A 215 -32.17 16.68 15.30
N PHE A 216 -31.88 16.30 14.05
CA PHE A 216 -30.92 16.99 13.18
C PHE A 216 -31.38 17.21 11.73
N TRP A 217 -32.13 16.28 11.14
CA TRP A 217 -32.53 16.33 9.73
C TRP A 217 -33.98 16.78 9.53
N SER A 218 -34.35 17.03 8.28
CA SER A 218 -35.75 17.25 7.91
C SER A 218 -36.62 16.02 8.28
N MET A 219 -37.89 16.26 8.59
CA MET A 219 -38.86 15.20 8.92
C MET A 219 -39.07 14.21 7.75
N GLU A 220 -38.75 14.62 6.52
CA GLU A 220 -38.78 13.77 5.33
C GLU A 220 -37.56 12.84 5.30
N THR A 221 -36.35 13.39 5.28
CA THR A 221 -35.07 12.65 5.26
C THR A 221 -34.92 11.70 6.45
N ALA A 222 -35.37 12.11 7.64
CA ALA A 222 -35.37 11.27 8.83
C ALA A 222 -36.38 10.11 8.75
N ARG A 223 -37.55 10.30 8.12
CA ARG A 223 -38.53 9.22 7.87
C ARG A 223 -38.02 8.21 6.84
N GLU A 224 -37.41 8.67 5.75
CA GLU A 224 -36.82 7.79 4.73
C GLU A 224 -35.70 6.94 5.32
N THR A 225 -34.80 7.57 6.08
CA THR A 225 -33.70 6.88 6.78
C THR A 225 -34.24 5.84 7.77
N ALA A 226 -35.20 6.23 8.62
CA ALA A 226 -35.82 5.31 9.57
C ALA A 226 -36.58 4.16 8.89
N ALA A 227 -37.19 4.39 7.72
CA ALA A 227 -37.88 3.33 6.96
C ALA A 227 -36.90 2.27 6.42
N ASP A 228 -35.76 2.70 5.88
CA ASP A 228 -34.70 1.77 5.45
C ASP A 228 -34.06 1.04 6.64
N GLU A 229 -33.76 1.73 7.74
CA GLU A 229 -33.22 1.10 8.95
C GLU A 229 -34.19 0.06 9.55
N GLN A 230 -35.49 0.35 9.59
CA GLN A 230 -36.50 -0.62 10.02
C GLN A 230 -36.67 -1.79 9.03
N ARG A 231 -36.50 -1.56 7.72
CA ARG A 231 -36.47 -2.65 6.71
C ARG A 231 -35.31 -3.60 6.99
N ILE A 232 -34.10 -3.06 7.14
CA ILE A 232 -32.86 -3.83 7.39
C ILE A 232 -32.94 -4.59 8.72
N MET A 233 -33.42 -3.95 9.80
CA MET A 233 -33.59 -4.62 11.09
C MET A 233 -34.66 -5.73 11.05
N LYS A 234 -35.65 -5.65 10.15
CA LYS A 234 -36.71 -6.64 9.99
C LYS A 234 -36.30 -7.83 9.10
N THR A 235 -35.64 -7.58 7.97
CA THR A 235 -35.24 -8.64 7.02
C THR A 235 -33.86 -9.24 7.30
N ARG A 236 -33.03 -8.52 8.08
CA ARG A 236 -31.59 -8.77 8.25
C ARG A 236 -30.76 -8.65 6.96
N GLU A 237 -31.35 -8.14 5.88
CA GLU A 237 -30.64 -7.85 4.63
C GLU A 237 -29.94 -6.49 4.71
N PRO A 238 -28.63 -6.40 4.43
CA PRO A 238 -27.96 -5.11 4.38
C PRO A 238 -28.39 -4.29 3.16
N LEU A 239 -28.34 -2.97 3.29
CA LEU A 239 -28.40 -2.00 2.21
C LEU A 239 -26.96 -1.61 1.89
N VAL A 240 -26.49 -1.85 0.66
CA VAL A 240 -25.08 -1.69 0.28
C VAL A 240 -24.98 -0.81 -0.95
N GLY A 241 -24.12 0.22 -0.89
CA GLY A 241 -23.80 1.08 -2.03
C GLY A 241 -24.96 1.91 -2.59
N LYS A 242 -25.93 2.29 -1.76
CA LYS A 242 -27.02 3.19 -2.17
C LYS A 242 -26.48 4.62 -2.24
N ILE A 243 -26.65 5.29 -3.38
CA ILE A 243 -26.44 6.73 -3.48
C ILE A 243 -27.70 7.42 -2.93
N GLU A 244 -27.55 8.17 -1.83
CA GLU A 244 -28.63 8.88 -1.14
C GLU A 244 -28.46 10.40 -1.34
N ARG A 245 -29.56 11.11 -1.67
CA ARG A 245 -29.59 12.57 -1.73
C ARG A 245 -30.01 13.11 -0.36
N LEU A 246 -29.14 13.85 0.30
CA LEU A 246 -29.45 14.50 1.58
C LEU A 246 -29.79 15.97 1.37
N VAL A 247 -30.79 16.45 2.10
CA VAL A 247 -31.14 17.88 2.19
C VAL A 247 -30.88 18.34 3.62
N HIS A 248 -29.93 19.25 3.75
CA HIS A 248 -29.46 19.80 5.02
C HIS A 248 -30.45 20.84 5.57
N PRO A 249 -30.45 21.13 6.88
CA PRO A 249 -31.35 22.13 7.49
C PRO A 249 -31.19 23.56 6.94
N ASP A 250 -30.05 23.88 6.33
CA ASP A 250 -29.77 25.15 5.64
C ASP A 250 -30.23 25.17 4.17
N GLY A 251 -30.80 24.06 3.67
CA GLY A 251 -31.22 23.87 2.28
C GLY A 251 -30.12 23.37 1.33
N ARG A 252 -28.88 23.18 1.80
CA ARG A 252 -27.79 22.58 1.02
C ARG A 252 -28.14 21.14 0.64
N ILE A 253 -27.74 20.72 -0.57
CA ILE A 253 -27.84 19.34 -1.02
C ILE A 253 -26.44 18.70 -0.94
N SER A 254 -26.36 17.49 -0.36
CA SER A 254 -25.20 16.60 -0.52
C SER A 254 -25.65 15.24 -1.06
N TRP A 255 -24.68 14.44 -1.49
CA TRP A 255 -24.89 13.07 -1.91
C TRP A 255 -23.99 12.14 -1.11
N ASP A 256 -24.57 11.10 -0.53
CA ASP A 256 -23.86 10.12 0.28
C ASP A 256 -23.85 8.76 -0.42
N TYR A 257 -22.71 8.06 -0.42
CA TYR A 257 -22.64 6.65 -0.80
C TYR A 257 -22.72 5.80 0.47
N THR A 258 -23.91 5.26 0.71
CA THR A 258 -24.33 4.65 1.98
C THR A 258 -24.25 3.13 1.96
N THR A 259 -23.76 2.55 3.05
CA THR A 259 -23.98 1.14 3.41
C THR A 259 -24.51 1.04 4.85
N LYS A 260 -25.65 0.37 5.04
CA LYS A 260 -26.35 0.17 6.33
C LYS A 260 -26.56 -1.34 6.56
N MET A 261 -26.16 -1.85 7.72
CA MET A 261 -26.15 -3.27 8.08
C MET A 261 -26.83 -3.51 9.44
N PRO A 262 -27.51 -4.65 9.67
CA PRO A 262 -28.09 -4.95 10.98
C PRO A 262 -26.98 -5.15 12.02
N LEU A 263 -27.06 -4.45 13.15
CA LEU A 263 -26.15 -4.67 14.28
C LEU A 263 -26.65 -5.86 15.09
N LEU A 264 -25.84 -6.90 15.22
CA LEU A 264 -26.16 -8.16 15.89
C LEU A 264 -25.45 -8.29 17.24
N ASP A 265 -26.07 -8.99 18.19
CA ASP A 265 -25.42 -9.41 19.43
C ASP A 265 -24.67 -10.76 19.28
N THR A 266 -24.07 -11.24 20.37
CA THR A 266 -23.34 -12.53 20.41
C THR A 266 -24.23 -13.76 20.28
N ARG A 267 -25.56 -13.60 20.18
CA ARG A 267 -26.55 -14.65 19.90
C ARG A 267 -27.09 -14.57 18.48
N GLY A 268 -26.65 -13.58 17.70
CA GLY A 268 -27.15 -13.31 16.36
C GLY A 268 -28.49 -12.55 16.33
N GLU A 269 -28.91 -11.93 17.42
CA GLU A 269 -30.14 -11.13 17.47
C GLU A 269 -29.89 -9.65 17.16
N VAL A 270 -30.84 -9.04 16.45
CA VAL A 270 -30.74 -7.64 16.00
C VAL A 270 -30.89 -6.70 17.19
N ILE A 271 -29.83 -5.99 17.55
CA ILE A 271 -29.80 -4.97 18.61
C ILE A 271 -29.83 -3.53 18.06
N GLY A 272 -29.74 -3.36 16.74
CA GLY A 272 -29.84 -2.06 16.09
C GLY A 272 -29.33 -2.08 14.65
N ILE A 273 -28.69 -0.99 14.25
CA ILE A 273 -28.12 -0.79 12.91
C ILE A 273 -26.69 -0.22 13.02
N CYS A 274 -25.81 -0.66 12.14
CA CYS A 274 -24.51 -0.03 11.86
C CYS A 274 -24.57 0.59 10.46
N GLY A 275 -24.02 1.79 10.28
CA GLY A 275 -23.98 2.47 8.99
C GLY A 275 -22.64 3.13 8.73
N ILE A 276 -22.28 3.19 7.45
CA ILE A 276 -21.13 3.92 6.91
C ILE A 276 -21.63 4.70 5.70
N ASN A 277 -21.57 6.02 5.76
CA ASN A 277 -21.75 6.87 4.58
C ASN A 277 -20.40 7.49 4.18
N LYS A 278 -20.18 7.63 2.87
CA LYS A 278 -19.08 8.41 2.29
C LYS A 278 -19.64 9.62 1.57
N ASP A 279 -19.07 10.81 1.75
CA ASP A 279 -19.44 11.96 0.91
C ASP A 279 -19.09 11.64 -0.55
N PHE A 280 -20.12 11.64 -1.38
CA PHE A 280 -20.09 11.38 -2.82
C PHE A 280 -20.46 12.63 -3.63
N THR A 281 -20.71 13.77 -2.97
CA THR A 281 -21.19 15.02 -3.58
C THR A 281 -20.29 15.49 -4.71
N ALA A 282 -18.98 15.57 -4.47
CA ALA A 282 -18.01 15.99 -5.48
C ALA A 282 -18.00 15.06 -6.71
N MET A 283 -18.06 13.73 -6.48
CA MET A 283 -18.06 12.74 -7.56
C MET A 283 -19.36 12.79 -8.35
N LYS A 284 -20.51 12.97 -7.68
CA LYS A 284 -21.82 13.10 -8.31
C LYS A 284 -21.92 14.38 -9.15
N CYS A 285 -21.47 15.52 -8.63
CA CYS A 285 -21.41 16.76 -9.40
C CYS A 285 -20.50 16.64 -10.66
N MET A 286 -19.36 15.95 -10.56
CA MET A 286 -18.51 15.67 -11.72
C MET A 286 -19.18 14.73 -12.74
N GLN A 287 -19.89 13.71 -12.27
CA GLN A 287 -20.64 12.80 -13.14
C GLN A 287 -21.77 13.53 -13.88
N ASP A 288 -22.53 14.36 -13.17
CA ASP A 288 -23.69 15.07 -13.74
C ASP A 288 -23.25 16.13 -14.76
N ALA A 289 -22.19 16.89 -14.48
CA ALA A 289 -21.61 17.83 -15.43
C ALA A 289 -21.04 17.14 -16.69
N LEU A 290 -20.47 15.94 -16.55
CA LEU A 290 -20.00 15.13 -17.68
C LEU A 290 -21.16 14.57 -18.51
N GLU A 291 -22.27 14.20 -17.88
CA GLU A 291 -23.49 13.73 -18.55
C GLU A 291 -24.19 14.88 -19.31
N GLU A 292 -24.28 16.08 -18.71
CA GLU A 292 -24.80 17.29 -19.34
C GLU A 292 -24.00 17.70 -20.59
N GLU A 293 -22.67 17.84 -20.48
CA GLU A 293 -21.84 18.24 -21.62
C GLU A 293 -21.80 17.15 -22.71
N ARG A 294 -21.84 15.85 -22.33
CA ARG A 294 -21.99 14.74 -23.28
C ARG A 294 -23.28 14.87 -24.11
N ASP A 295 -24.40 15.19 -23.48
CA ASP A 295 -25.70 15.25 -24.16
C ASP A 295 -25.89 16.56 -24.93
N ARG A 296 -25.27 17.66 -24.48
CA ARG A 296 -25.07 18.88 -25.25
C ARG A 296 -24.24 18.65 -26.52
N LEU A 297 -23.14 17.87 -26.43
CA LEU A 297 -22.32 17.49 -27.58
C LEU A 297 -23.12 16.62 -28.56
N LYS A 298 -23.91 15.64 -28.10
CA LYS A 298 -24.83 14.88 -28.96
C LYS A 298 -25.83 15.79 -29.71
N ALA A 299 -26.46 16.73 -29.00
CA ALA A 299 -27.39 17.68 -29.62
C ALA A 299 -26.71 18.53 -30.70
N THR A 300 -25.49 19.00 -30.43
CA THR A 300 -24.67 19.78 -31.38
C THR A 300 -24.29 18.95 -32.61
N ILE A 301 -23.91 17.68 -32.42
CA ILE A 301 -23.61 16.75 -33.52
C ILE A 301 -24.84 16.54 -34.41
N ALA A 302 -26.01 16.24 -33.81
CA ALA A 302 -27.25 16.04 -34.57
C ALA A 302 -27.67 17.30 -35.36
N GLU A 303 -27.46 18.50 -34.80
CA GLU A 303 -27.71 19.76 -35.51
C GLU A 303 -26.74 19.94 -36.70
N LEU A 304 -25.46 19.62 -36.52
CA LEU A 304 -24.45 19.66 -37.58
C LEU A 304 -24.68 18.62 -38.68
N GLU A 305 -25.11 17.40 -38.32
CA GLU A 305 -25.50 16.35 -39.27
C GLU A 305 -26.72 16.78 -40.10
N SER A 306 -27.73 17.37 -39.47
CA SER A 306 -28.91 17.92 -40.15
C SER A 306 -28.53 19.05 -41.12
N LYS A 307 -27.68 19.99 -40.70
CA LYS A 307 -27.16 21.07 -41.57
C LYS A 307 -26.32 20.53 -42.73
N ASN A 308 -25.47 19.54 -42.50
CA ASN A 308 -24.67 18.90 -43.55
C ASN A 308 -25.53 18.16 -44.57
N ALA A 309 -26.59 17.46 -44.14
CA ALA A 309 -27.53 16.81 -45.04
C ALA A 309 -28.28 17.81 -45.93
N LEU A 310 -28.71 18.95 -45.36
CA LEU A 310 -29.30 20.05 -46.14
C LEU A 310 -28.30 20.63 -47.16
N LEU A 311 -27.06 20.92 -46.73
CA LEU A 311 -26.02 21.44 -47.62
C LEU A 311 -25.69 20.48 -48.78
N GLN A 312 -25.72 19.16 -48.52
CA GLN A 312 -25.54 18.15 -49.56
C GLN A 312 -26.71 18.11 -50.56
N ALA A 313 -27.95 18.30 -50.09
CA ALA A 313 -29.11 18.40 -50.96
C ALA A 313 -29.06 19.65 -51.85
N ASP A 314 -28.71 20.81 -51.27
CA ASP A 314 -28.54 22.08 -52.01
C ASP A 314 -27.42 21.98 -53.07
N LEU A 315 -26.28 21.38 -52.70
CA LEU A 315 -25.16 21.15 -53.62
C LEU A 315 -25.51 20.17 -54.74
N GLN A 316 -26.38 19.18 -54.49
CA GLN A 316 -26.83 18.26 -55.53
C GLN A 316 -27.82 18.95 -56.48
N LEU A 317 -28.81 19.68 -55.95
CA LEU A 317 -29.74 20.47 -56.75
C LEU A 317 -29.02 21.48 -57.65
N ALA A 318 -27.97 22.15 -57.15
CA ALA A 318 -27.16 23.06 -57.93
C ALA A 318 -26.42 22.37 -59.10
N ARG A 319 -25.95 21.13 -58.90
CA ARG A 319 -25.34 20.31 -59.99
C ARG A 319 -26.39 19.91 -61.02
N ASP A 320 -27.55 19.44 -60.58
CA ASP A 320 -28.61 18.96 -61.47
C ASP A 320 -29.15 20.11 -62.36
N ILE A 321 -29.30 21.31 -61.80
CA ILE A 321 -29.60 22.53 -62.55
C ILE A 321 -28.47 22.87 -63.54
N GLY A 322 -27.21 22.76 -63.13
CA GLY A 322 -26.05 23.01 -64.02
C GLY A 322 -25.95 22.03 -65.20
N VAL A 323 -26.35 20.77 -65.02
CA VAL A 323 -26.44 19.78 -66.10
C VAL A 323 -27.63 20.08 -67.03
N LEU A 324 -28.77 20.50 -66.48
CA LEU A 324 -29.95 20.89 -67.25
C LEU A 324 -29.74 22.15 -68.10
N THR A 325 -29.03 23.16 -67.59
CA THR A 325 -28.71 24.37 -68.39
C THR A 325 -27.69 24.06 -69.49
N ALA A 326 -26.69 23.20 -69.21
CA ALA A 326 -25.72 22.72 -70.21
C ALA A 326 -26.34 21.83 -71.31
N SER A 327 -27.57 21.33 -71.10
CA SER A 327 -28.33 20.53 -72.07
C SER A 327 -29.57 21.27 -72.62
N GLY A 328 -29.60 22.59 -72.50
CA GLY A 328 -30.63 23.46 -73.09
C GLY A 328 -30.68 23.45 -74.64
N PRO A 329 -31.79 23.93 -75.23
CA PRO A 329 -32.12 23.67 -76.64
C PRO A 329 -31.22 24.34 -77.70
N GLU A 330 -30.31 25.24 -77.33
CA GLU A 330 -29.39 25.89 -78.28
C GLU A 330 -28.50 24.88 -79.02
N ALA A 331 -28.16 23.77 -78.38
CA ALA A 331 -27.40 22.67 -78.99
C ALA A 331 -28.08 22.05 -80.24
N THR A 332 -29.38 22.26 -80.45
CA THR A 332 -30.12 21.73 -81.60
C THR A 332 -30.09 22.67 -82.82
N LEU A 333 -29.74 23.95 -82.64
CA LEU A 333 -29.86 24.97 -83.70
C LEU A 333 -28.65 25.06 -84.64
N MET A 334 -27.44 24.69 -84.20
CA MET A 334 -26.24 24.79 -85.05
C MET A 334 -26.19 23.78 -86.22
N HIS A 335 -26.85 22.62 -86.11
CA HIS A 335 -26.76 21.55 -87.13
C HIS A 335 -27.57 21.78 -88.43
N ARG A 336 -28.10 23.00 -88.67
CA ARG A 336 -28.77 23.36 -89.93
C ARG A 336 -27.98 24.26 -90.88
N GLY A 337 -26.85 24.84 -90.47
CA GLY A 337 -26.02 25.67 -91.35
C GLY A 337 -25.18 24.86 -92.34
N ASP A 338 -24.46 23.84 -91.86
CA ASP A 338 -23.30 23.26 -92.56
C ASP A 338 -23.63 22.31 -93.74
N ARG A 339 -24.85 22.35 -94.28
CA ARG A 339 -25.26 21.47 -95.41
C ARG A 339 -25.24 22.12 -96.79
N GLU A 340 -25.10 23.43 -96.91
CA GLU A 340 -25.03 24.09 -98.24
C GLU A 340 -23.59 24.33 -98.75
N GLN A 341 -22.58 24.39 -97.87
CA GLN A 341 -21.19 24.66 -98.27
C GLN A 341 -20.45 23.46 -98.92
N ALA A 342 -20.95 22.22 -98.74
CA ALA A 342 -20.19 20.99 -99.03
C ALA A 342 -20.38 20.43 -100.47
N ALA A 343 -21.05 21.16 -101.36
CA ALA A 343 -21.43 20.66 -102.69
C ALA A 343 -20.39 20.92 -103.81
N THR A 344 -19.35 21.72 -103.56
CA THR A 344 -18.49 22.27 -104.63
C THR A 344 -16.99 22.15 -104.38
N ASP A 345 -16.49 20.98 -103.94
CA ASP A 345 -15.10 20.60 -104.30
C ASP A 345 -14.79 19.08 -104.22
N ARG A 346 -15.17 18.29 -105.23
CA ARG A 346 -14.66 16.91 -105.46
C ARG A 346 -14.59 16.54 -106.95
N ARG A 347 -13.48 16.87 -107.60
CA ARG A 347 -13.13 16.36 -108.95
C ARG A 347 -11.61 16.15 -109.15
N ALA A 348 -11.00 15.23 -108.38
CA ALA A 348 -9.72 14.60 -108.74
C ALA A 348 -9.46 13.28 -107.97
N THR A 349 -9.20 12.21 -108.71
CA THR A 349 -8.65 10.88 -108.35
C THR A 349 -7.77 10.44 -109.55
N PRO A 350 -6.97 9.35 -109.53
CA PRO A 350 -6.66 8.33 -108.50
C PRO A 350 -5.32 8.67 -107.80
N VAL A 351 -4.39 7.81 -107.32
CA VAL A 351 -4.10 6.35 -107.39
C VAL A 351 -3.48 5.89 -106.05
N PRO A 352 -3.75 4.67 -105.55
CA PRO A 352 -3.07 4.08 -104.39
C PRO A 352 -1.85 3.22 -104.77
N ASP A 353 -1.00 2.92 -103.79
CA ASP A 353 -0.05 1.80 -103.80
C ASP A 353 -0.10 1.07 -102.44
N SER A 354 0.34 -0.19 -102.39
CA SER A 354 -0.17 -1.17 -101.40
C SER A 354 0.88 -2.04 -100.70
N GLU A 355 0.62 -2.31 -99.41
CA GLU A 355 0.97 -3.55 -98.67
C GLU A 355 2.48 -3.86 -98.43
N PRO A 356 2.82 -4.80 -97.53
CA PRO A 356 1.96 -5.59 -96.62
C PRO A 356 2.08 -5.23 -95.13
#